data_AF-A0A7Y5P9J9-F1
#
_entry.id   AF-A0A7Y5P9J9-F1
#
_cell.length_a   1.000
_cell.length_b   1.000
_cell.length_c   1.000
_cell.angle_alpha   90.00
_cell.angle_beta   90.00
_cell.angle_gamma   90.00
#
_symmetry.space_group_name_H-M   'P 1'
#
loop_
_entity.id
_entity.type
_entity.pdbx_description
1 polymer ?
#
loop_
_entity_poly.entity_id
_entity_poly.type
_entity_poly.pdbx_seq_one_letter_code
_entity_poly.pdbx_strand_id
1 'polypeptide(L)'
;MSSALHRGGLLAVALVAVVATACNETPSAPAPAGPAPALAVPVDGAPAHDLLGGLVGGTVGALTNTLGLTSANGILRNTPLPYPITVSKTIGRAGGVLSIPAAGVSVVVPVGALSGDTKITMTARAGSLLAYDFEPHGVQFNVPLVFNQDLNGTNAGLLSPLGLKLGYYSDPSLLGTTTALVSELITGVTNLLSRTFTAPIKHFSGYVVICGRSDE
;
A
#
# COMPACT_ATOMS: atom_id res chain seq x y z
N MET A 1 59.17 -37.80 19.74
CA MET A 1 58.14 -38.16 20.73
C MET A 1 57.08 -37.07 20.73
N SER A 2 55.82 -37.49 20.81
CA SER A 2 54.59 -36.70 20.98
C SER A 2 53.95 -36.06 19.75
N SER A 3 53.06 -36.86 19.17
CA SER A 3 51.85 -36.47 18.43
C SER A 3 50.93 -35.56 19.24
N ALA A 4 50.18 -34.68 18.56
CA ALA A 4 48.85 -34.26 19.02
C ALA A 4 47.97 -33.85 17.82
N LEU A 5 47.14 -34.81 17.41
CA LEU A 5 45.89 -34.61 16.67
C LEU A 5 45.02 -33.57 17.38
N HIS A 6 44.43 -32.61 16.66
CA HIS A 6 43.19 -31.95 17.10
C HIS A 6 42.11 -32.09 16.03
N ARG A 7 41.07 -32.81 16.44
CA ARG A 7 39.71 -32.86 15.87
C ARG A 7 39.18 -31.43 15.74
N GLY A 8 38.54 -31.03 14.65
CA GLY A 8 37.21 -31.48 14.28
C GLY A 8 36.15 -30.56 14.91
N GLY A 9 35.62 -29.62 14.12
CA GLY A 9 34.57 -28.69 14.55
C GLY A 9 33.88 -28.07 13.33
N LEU A 10 32.94 -28.82 12.75
CA LEU A 10 32.06 -28.36 11.68
C LEU A 10 31.07 -27.34 12.28
N LEU A 11 31.24 -26.04 11.99
CA LEU A 11 30.24 -25.04 12.36
C LEU A 11 29.09 -25.14 11.34
N ALA A 12 28.01 -25.82 11.73
CA ALA A 12 26.75 -25.78 11.01
C ALA A 12 26.10 -24.41 11.28
N VAL A 13 26.14 -23.51 10.28
CA VAL A 13 25.32 -22.30 10.27
C VAL A 13 23.88 -22.75 9.98
N ALA A 14 23.08 -22.87 11.03
CA ALA A 14 21.65 -23.08 10.90
C ALA A 14 21.02 -21.78 10.36
N LEU A 15 20.70 -21.78 9.07
CA LEU A 15 19.89 -20.75 8.44
C LEU A 15 18.44 -20.93 8.94
N VAL A 16 18.08 -20.24 10.02
CA VAL A 16 16.69 -20.18 10.46
C VAL A 16 15.93 -19.31 9.46
N ALA A 17 15.13 -19.95 8.61
CA ALA A 17 14.14 -19.26 7.79
C ALA A 17 13.06 -18.68 8.70
N VAL A 18 13.24 -17.43 9.14
CA VAL A 18 12.17 -16.67 9.78
C VAL A 18 11.21 -16.24 8.67
N VAL A 19 10.09 -16.95 8.55
CA VAL A 19 8.96 -16.52 7.72
C VAL A 19 8.34 -15.32 8.42
N ALA A 20 8.73 -14.11 8.01
CA ALA A 20 8.15 -12.88 8.52
C ALA A 20 6.80 -12.61 7.84
N THR A 21 5.71 -13.08 8.44
CA THR A 21 4.32 -12.76 8.06
C THR A 21 3.94 -11.35 8.48
N ALA A 22 4.63 -10.34 7.94
CA ALA A 22 4.45 -8.95 8.34
C ALA A 22 3.29 -8.22 7.63
N CYS A 23 2.57 -8.88 6.71
CA CYS A 23 1.34 -8.34 6.11
C CYS A 23 0.06 -8.71 6.90
N ASN A 24 0.16 -9.39 8.05
CA ASN A 24 -1.00 -9.88 8.82
C ASN A 24 -1.20 -9.22 10.19
N GLU A 25 -0.38 -8.26 10.61
CA GLU A 25 -0.61 -7.59 11.89
C GLU A 25 -1.79 -6.62 11.78
N THR A 26 -2.97 -7.16 12.10
CA THR A 26 -4.19 -6.40 12.32
C THR A 26 -4.00 -5.60 13.61
N PRO A 27 -4.10 -4.26 13.61
CA PRO A 27 -4.10 -3.51 14.86
C PRO A 27 -5.29 -3.95 15.71
N SER A 28 -5.03 -4.51 16.89
CA SER A 28 -6.08 -4.79 17.87
C SER A 28 -6.60 -3.47 18.42
N ALA A 29 -7.77 -3.04 17.96
CA ALA A 29 -8.49 -1.93 18.57
C ALA A 29 -9.17 -2.42 19.87
N PRO A 30 -9.18 -1.64 20.97
CA PRO A 30 -9.99 -1.97 22.14
C PRO A 30 -11.48 -1.87 21.79
N ALA A 31 -12.25 -2.88 22.18
CA ALA A 31 -13.69 -2.94 21.97
C ALA A 31 -14.42 -1.77 22.67
N PRO A 32 -15.36 -1.07 22.01
CA PRO A 32 -16.26 -0.17 22.71
C PRO A 32 -17.29 -0.97 23.52
N ALA A 33 -17.54 -0.52 24.75
CA ALA A 33 -18.58 -1.08 25.63
C ALA A 33 -19.97 -0.89 25.01
N GLY A 34 -20.74 -1.98 24.93
CA GLY A 34 -22.08 -1.98 24.34
C GLY A 34 -23.19 -1.46 25.28
N PRO A 35 -24.40 -1.22 24.74
CA PRO A 35 -25.65 -1.27 25.50
C PRO A 35 -26.48 -2.54 25.24
N ALA A 36 -27.35 -2.83 26.22
CA ALA A 36 -28.17 -4.03 26.47
C ALA A 36 -29.23 -4.40 25.39
N PRO A 37 -29.85 -5.61 25.45
CA PRO A 37 -30.61 -6.19 24.35
C PRO A 37 -32.05 -5.67 24.29
N ALA A 38 -32.56 -5.45 23.07
CA ALA A 38 -33.97 -5.22 22.81
C ALA A 38 -34.60 -6.43 22.08
N LEU A 39 -35.86 -6.67 22.40
CA LEU A 39 -36.69 -7.85 22.16
C LEU A 39 -36.84 -8.23 20.67
N ALA A 40 -36.87 -9.53 20.40
CA ALA A 40 -37.13 -10.12 19.10
C ALA A 40 -38.64 -10.11 18.76
N VAL A 41 -38.97 -9.75 17.52
CA VAL A 41 -40.27 -9.98 16.87
C VAL A 41 -40.04 -11.01 15.76
N PRO A 42 -40.83 -12.10 15.67
CA PRO A 42 -40.72 -13.04 14.57
C PRO A 42 -41.45 -12.48 13.34
N VAL A 43 -40.76 -12.35 12.22
CA VAL A 43 -41.37 -12.12 10.91
C VAL A 43 -40.97 -13.29 10.03
N ASP A 44 -41.97 -14.06 9.65
CA ASP A 44 -41.87 -15.27 8.84
C ASP A 44 -41.93 -14.91 7.35
N GLY A 45 -41.14 -15.62 6.53
CA GLY A 45 -41.42 -15.87 5.11
C GLY A 45 -41.04 -14.82 4.05
N ALA A 46 -39.78 -14.83 3.60
CA ALA A 46 -39.40 -14.53 2.21
C ALA A 46 -38.10 -15.29 1.85
N PRO A 47 -37.94 -15.80 0.62
CA PRO A 47 -36.93 -16.80 0.30
C PRO A 47 -35.52 -16.23 0.45
N ALA A 48 -34.73 -16.83 1.34
CA ALA A 48 -33.30 -16.66 1.36
C ALA A 48 -32.73 -17.24 0.06
N HIS A 49 -32.41 -16.36 -0.89
CA HIS A 49 -31.44 -16.70 -1.91
C HIS A 49 -30.06 -16.70 -1.27
N ASP A 50 -29.73 -17.86 -0.70
CA ASP A 50 -28.41 -18.30 -0.29
C ASP A 50 -27.47 -18.35 -1.50
N LEU A 51 -27.05 -17.17 -1.96
CA LEU A 51 -26.06 -16.98 -3.02
C LEU A 51 -24.76 -16.36 -2.50
N LEU A 52 -24.68 -16.13 -1.19
CA LEU A 52 -23.51 -15.53 -0.52
C LEU A 52 -22.74 -16.54 0.35
N GLY A 53 -23.25 -17.77 0.57
CA GLY A 53 -22.54 -18.80 1.32
C GLY A 53 -21.55 -19.64 0.50
N GLY A 54 -21.79 -19.81 -0.81
CA GLY A 54 -21.00 -20.69 -1.69
C GLY A 54 -20.05 -19.98 -2.65
N LEU A 55 -20.02 -18.64 -2.65
CA LEU A 55 -19.36 -17.83 -3.68
C LEU A 55 -18.15 -17.03 -3.19
N VAL A 56 -17.86 -17.07 -1.89
CA VAL A 56 -16.90 -16.19 -1.21
C VAL A 56 -15.43 -16.50 -1.56
N GLY A 57 -15.14 -17.59 -2.28
CA GLY A 57 -13.80 -17.87 -2.81
C GLY A 57 -13.66 -17.81 -4.34
N GLY A 58 -14.78 -17.84 -5.08
CA GLY A 58 -14.77 -18.18 -6.50
C GLY A 58 -15.02 -17.03 -7.48
N THR A 59 -15.99 -16.13 -7.20
CA THR A 59 -16.38 -15.12 -8.20
C THR A 59 -15.84 -13.73 -7.97
N VAL A 60 -15.44 -13.36 -6.75
CA VAL A 60 -14.74 -12.08 -6.55
C VAL A 60 -13.42 -12.12 -7.32
N GLY A 61 -12.65 -13.20 -7.20
CA GLY A 61 -11.43 -13.41 -8.00
C GLY A 61 -11.68 -13.50 -9.51
N ALA A 62 -12.78 -14.13 -9.93
CA ALA A 62 -13.13 -14.21 -11.36
C ALA A 62 -13.54 -12.85 -11.95
N LEU A 63 -14.28 -12.02 -11.20
CA LEU A 63 -14.69 -10.68 -11.63
C LEU A 63 -13.52 -9.69 -11.61
N THR A 64 -12.63 -9.74 -10.60
CA THR A 64 -11.43 -8.89 -10.58
C THR A 64 -10.50 -9.23 -11.73
N ASN A 65 -10.29 -10.52 -12.04
CA ASN A 65 -9.47 -10.92 -13.20
C ASN A 65 -10.08 -10.49 -14.54
N THR A 66 -11.41 -10.53 -14.68
CA THR A 66 -12.09 -10.08 -15.90
C THR A 66 -11.95 -8.57 -16.12
N LEU A 67 -11.85 -7.79 -15.03
CA LEU A 67 -11.66 -6.34 -15.07
C LEU A 67 -10.18 -5.93 -15.03
N GLY A 68 -9.24 -6.88 -15.02
CA GLY A 68 -7.81 -6.61 -14.89
C GLY A 68 -7.41 -6.00 -13.54
N LEU A 69 -8.22 -6.18 -12.50
CA LEU A 69 -7.94 -5.72 -11.14
C LEU A 69 -7.26 -6.83 -10.34
N THR A 70 -6.23 -6.44 -9.59
CA THR A 70 -5.54 -7.29 -8.62
C THR A 70 -5.89 -6.81 -7.23
N SER A 71 -6.28 -7.72 -6.33
CA SER A 71 -6.44 -7.39 -4.92
C SER A 71 -5.08 -7.45 -4.21
N ALA A 72 -4.78 -6.42 -3.42
CA ALA A 72 -3.48 -6.28 -2.77
C ALA A 72 -3.60 -5.76 -1.33
N ASN A 73 -2.68 -6.21 -0.48
CA ASN A 73 -2.55 -5.72 0.90
C ASN A 73 -1.80 -4.39 0.91
N GLY A 74 -2.39 -3.37 1.52
CA GLY A 74 -1.81 -2.04 1.67
C GLY A 74 -0.89 -1.92 2.87
N ILE A 75 0.09 -1.02 2.78
CA ILE A 75 0.85 -0.57 3.94
C ILE A 75 0.03 0.48 4.70
N LEU A 76 0.06 0.35 6.02
CA LEU A 76 -0.71 1.15 6.96
C LEU A 76 0.19 2.06 7.78
N ARG A 77 -0.25 3.30 8.00
CA ARG A 77 0.25 4.19 9.03
C ARG A 77 -0.19 3.66 10.40
N ASN A 78 0.75 3.64 11.34
CA ASN A 78 0.49 3.29 12.75
C ASN A 78 -0.39 4.35 13.43
N THR A 79 -0.33 5.60 12.94
CA THR A 79 -1.22 6.68 13.34
C THR A 79 -2.02 7.14 12.12
N PRO A 80 -3.35 6.91 12.08
CA PRO A 80 -4.18 7.33 10.96
C PRO A 80 -4.15 8.85 10.77
N LEU A 81 -4.26 9.31 9.51
CA LEU A 81 -4.54 10.72 9.24
C LEU A 81 -6.01 11.02 9.55
N PRO A 82 -6.34 12.01 10.40
CA PRO A 82 -7.72 12.29 10.78
C PRO A 82 -8.56 12.89 9.64
N TYR A 83 -7.92 13.56 8.68
CA TYR A 83 -8.54 14.16 7.51
C TYR A 83 -7.54 14.12 6.34
N PRO A 84 -8.01 14.20 5.06
CA PRO A 84 -7.10 14.24 3.93
C PRO A 84 -6.25 15.52 3.95
N ILE A 85 -4.99 15.42 3.53
CA ILE A 85 -4.09 16.57 3.43
C ILE A 85 -3.75 16.81 1.97
N THR A 86 -3.98 18.03 1.50
CA THR A 86 -3.79 18.40 0.09
C THR A 86 -2.75 19.50 -0.04
N VAL A 87 -1.86 19.36 -1.02
CA VAL A 87 -0.89 20.40 -1.42
C VAL A 87 -0.98 20.61 -2.93
N SER A 88 -0.87 21.86 -3.38
CA SER A 88 -0.81 22.20 -4.80
C SER A 88 0.41 23.05 -5.11
N LYS A 89 1.01 22.84 -6.29
CA LYS A 89 2.14 23.64 -6.78
C LYS A 89 2.13 23.71 -8.29
N THR A 90 2.36 24.90 -8.85
CA THR A 90 2.64 25.05 -10.28
C THR A 90 4.10 24.68 -10.53
N ILE A 91 4.32 23.70 -11.41
CA ILE A 91 5.64 23.20 -11.78
C ILE A 91 5.78 23.27 -13.29
N GLY A 92 6.88 23.84 -13.77
CA GLY A 92 7.21 23.95 -15.18
C GLY A 92 8.29 22.97 -15.62
N ARG A 93 8.88 23.25 -16.78
CA ARG A 93 9.96 22.42 -17.39
C ARG A 93 11.19 22.23 -16.50
N ALA A 94 11.45 23.17 -15.58
CA ALA A 94 12.56 23.09 -14.65
C ALA A 94 12.39 22.00 -13.57
N GLY A 95 11.21 21.39 -13.48
CA GLY A 95 10.91 20.42 -12.43
C GLY A 95 10.66 21.06 -11.07
N GLY A 96 10.52 20.22 -10.05
CA GLY A 96 10.17 20.66 -8.70
C GLY A 96 9.86 19.51 -7.77
N VAL A 97 9.37 19.84 -6.58
CA VAL A 97 8.99 18.86 -5.56
C VAL A 97 7.65 19.26 -4.95
N LEU A 98 6.78 18.27 -4.74
CA LEU A 98 5.61 18.34 -3.85
C LEU A 98 5.86 17.42 -2.65
N SER A 99 5.42 17.81 -1.45
CA SER A 99 5.56 16.99 -0.25
C SER A 99 4.40 17.22 0.72
N ILE A 100 3.99 16.15 1.40
CA ILE A 100 3.12 16.19 2.56
C ILE A 100 3.89 15.51 3.71
N PRO A 101 4.67 16.26 4.50
CA PRO A 101 5.52 15.68 5.55
C PRO A 101 4.73 14.88 6.59
N ALA A 102 3.53 15.33 6.95
CA ALA A 102 2.64 14.62 7.88
C ALA A 102 2.20 13.23 7.38
N ALA A 103 2.28 12.97 6.07
CA ALA A 103 1.97 11.68 5.47
C ALA A 103 3.24 10.90 5.07
N GLY A 104 4.44 11.46 5.31
CA GLY A 104 5.72 10.86 4.94
C GLY A 104 5.96 10.76 3.43
N VAL A 105 5.26 11.56 2.61
CA VAL A 105 5.33 11.45 1.14
C VAL A 105 5.97 12.67 0.50
N SER A 106 6.76 12.41 -0.55
CA SER A 106 7.18 13.44 -1.50
C SER A 106 7.21 12.89 -2.92
N VAL A 107 7.01 13.79 -3.89
CA VAL A 107 7.14 13.49 -5.32
C VAL A 107 8.07 14.51 -5.94
N VAL A 108 9.14 14.01 -6.55
CA VAL A 108 10.07 14.82 -7.35
C VAL A 108 9.61 14.79 -8.79
N VAL A 109 9.43 15.98 -9.37
CA VAL A 109 9.21 16.21 -10.79
C VAL A 109 10.56 16.54 -11.42
N PRO A 110 11.16 15.65 -12.22
CA PRO A 110 12.43 15.92 -12.88
C PRO A 110 12.35 17.07 -13.89
N VAL A 111 13.50 17.64 -14.21
CA VAL A 111 13.64 18.53 -15.37
C VAL A 111 13.13 17.82 -16.63
N GLY A 112 12.33 18.51 -17.43
CA GLY A 112 11.80 17.99 -18.69
C GLY A 112 10.62 17.02 -18.55
N ALA A 113 10.21 16.65 -17.33
CA ALA A 113 9.04 15.79 -17.12
C ALA A 113 7.74 16.39 -17.67
N LEU A 114 7.63 17.72 -17.61
CA LEU A 114 6.50 18.50 -18.10
C LEU A 114 6.90 19.33 -19.33
N SER A 115 5.95 19.51 -20.26
CA SER A 115 6.14 20.33 -21.47
C SER A 115 5.82 21.81 -21.26
N GLY A 116 5.21 22.18 -20.13
CA GLY A 116 4.82 23.55 -19.77
C GLY A 116 4.46 23.64 -18.28
N ASP A 117 4.03 24.81 -17.84
CA ASP A 117 3.62 25.04 -16.46
C ASP A 117 2.29 24.33 -16.17
N THR A 118 2.32 23.40 -15.21
CA THR A 118 1.16 22.60 -14.80
C THR A 118 0.94 22.79 -13.30
N LYS A 119 -0.29 23.15 -12.91
CA LYS A 119 -0.70 23.09 -11.50
C LYS A 119 -0.89 21.63 -11.12
N ILE A 120 -0.02 21.12 -10.27
CA ILE A 120 -0.07 19.76 -9.73
C ILE A 120 -0.69 19.83 -8.34
N THR A 121 -1.63 18.93 -8.04
CA THR A 121 -2.16 18.72 -6.70
C THR A 121 -1.86 17.30 -6.25
N MET A 122 -1.43 17.13 -4.99
CA MET A 122 -1.27 15.84 -4.34
C MET A 122 -2.12 15.83 -3.08
N THR A 123 -2.94 14.81 -2.90
CA THR A 123 -3.78 14.61 -1.71
C THR A 123 -3.41 13.29 -1.05
N ALA A 124 -2.95 13.33 0.20
CA ALA A 124 -2.88 12.14 1.05
C ALA A 124 -4.27 11.87 1.62
N ARG A 125 -4.80 10.66 1.41
CA ARG A 125 -6.13 10.27 1.91
C ARG A 125 -6.12 10.16 3.44
N ALA A 126 -7.27 10.42 4.06
CA ALA A 126 -7.48 10.15 5.47
C ALA A 126 -7.37 8.63 5.78
N GLY A 127 -7.10 8.31 7.04
CA GLY A 127 -6.99 6.94 7.54
C GLY A 127 -5.55 6.41 7.57
N SER A 128 -5.44 5.11 7.83
CA SER A 128 -4.14 4.43 7.92
C SER A 128 -3.57 4.03 6.56
N LEU A 129 -4.40 3.72 5.57
CA LEU A 129 -3.91 3.28 4.28
C LEU A 129 -3.04 4.37 3.61
N LEU A 130 -1.84 4.00 3.15
CA LEU A 130 -0.94 4.88 2.41
C LEU A 130 -1.42 5.05 0.96
N ALA A 131 -2.48 5.83 0.78
CA ALA A 131 -3.08 6.16 -0.50
C ALA A 131 -3.01 7.67 -0.81
N TYR A 132 -2.82 7.98 -2.09
CA TYR A 132 -2.57 9.33 -2.59
C TYR A 132 -3.30 9.56 -3.92
N ASP A 133 -3.96 10.70 -4.06
CA ASP A 133 -4.50 11.16 -5.35
C ASP A 133 -3.62 12.27 -5.93
N PHE A 134 -3.44 12.24 -7.25
CA PHE A 134 -2.70 13.25 -7.98
C PHE A 134 -3.55 13.86 -9.08
N GLU A 135 -3.61 15.19 -9.12
CA GLU A 135 -4.32 15.95 -10.14
C GLU A 135 -3.39 16.91 -10.90
N PRO A 136 -3.72 17.25 -12.17
CA PRO A 136 -4.85 16.74 -12.94
C PRO A 136 -4.63 15.30 -13.41
N HIS A 137 -5.69 14.49 -13.39
CA HIS A 137 -5.63 13.09 -13.82
C HIS A 137 -5.28 13.00 -15.31
N GLY A 138 -4.60 11.92 -15.70
CA GLY A 138 -4.31 11.62 -17.11
C GLY A 138 -3.16 12.41 -17.73
N VAL A 139 -2.50 13.30 -16.99
CA VAL A 139 -1.23 13.89 -17.43
C VAL A 139 -0.18 12.78 -17.53
N GLN A 140 0.41 12.61 -18.71
CA GLN A 140 1.56 11.75 -18.94
C GLN A 140 2.85 12.57 -18.92
N PHE A 141 3.89 12.05 -18.28
CA PHE A 141 5.18 12.73 -18.18
C PHE A 141 6.17 12.24 -19.22
N ASN A 142 6.95 13.16 -19.78
CA ASN A 142 8.06 12.81 -20.69
C ASN A 142 9.18 12.08 -19.93
N VAL A 143 9.32 12.38 -18.64
CA VAL A 143 10.25 11.74 -17.70
C VAL A 143 9.43 11.33 -16.48
N PRO A 144 9.44 10.04 -16.06
CA PRO A 144 8.69 9.61 -14.90
C PRO A 144 9.04 10.41 -13.64
N LEU A 145 8.02 10.74 -12.84
CA LEU A 145 8.24 11.36 -11.54
C LEU A 145 8.83 10.33 -10.58
N VAL A 146 9.45 10.80 -9.50
CA VAL A 146 9.99 9.95 -8.44
C VAL A 146 9.14 10.11 -7.19
N PHE A 147 8.31 9.10 -6.91
CA PHE A 147 7.56 8.98 -5.67
C PHE A 147 8.48 8.47 -4.56
N ASN A 148 8.43 9.09 -3.39
CA ASN A 148 9.16 8.68 -2.20
C ASN A 148 8.20 8.61 -1.00
N GLN A 149 8.20 7.46 -0.33
CA GLN A 149 7.47 7.21 0.90
C GLN A 149 8.43 6.88 2.03
N ASP A 150 8.38 7.66 3.10
CA ASP A 150 8.95 7.30 4.39
C ASP A 150 8.11 6.18 5.03
N LEU A 151 8.76 5.10 5.41
CA LEU A 151 8.15 3.92 6.03
C LEU A 151 8.23 3.96 7.56
N ASN A 152 8.86 4.98 8.15
CA ASN A 152 8.80 5.18 9.59
C ASN A 152 7.36 5.47 10.04
N GLY A 153 6.95 4.90 11.17
CA GLY A 153 5.57 5.03 11.64
C GLY A 153 4.54 4.27 10.80
N THR A 154 4.97 3.29 10.01
CA THR A 154 4.10 2.36 9.28
C THR A 154 4.23 0.93 9.81
N ASN A 155 3.34 0.05 9.38
CA ASN A 155 3.43 -1.39 9.64
C ASN A 155 4.43 -2.12 8.72
N ALA A 156 5.22 -1.41 7.91
CA ALA A 156 6.28 -2.01 7.13
C ALA A 156 7.42 -2.48 8.05
N GLY A 157 7.48 -3.78 8.34
CA GLY A 157 8.52 -4.42 9.15
C GLY A 157 9.92 -4.33 8.53
N LEU A 158 10.91 -5.07 9.05
CA LEU A 158 12.28 -5.01 8.50
C LEU A 158 12.42 -5.71 7.14
N LEU A 159 11.56 -6.71 6.87
CA LEU A 159 11.63 -7.54 5.66
C LEU A 159 10.50 -7.27 4.65
N SER A 160 9.33 -6.81 5.10
CA SER A 160 8.23 -6.35 4.23
C SER A 160 8.64 -5.33 3.15
N PRO A 161 9.59 -4.40 3.42
CA PRO A 161 9.93 -3.37 2.47
C PRO A 161 10.58 -3.91 1.18
N LEU A 162 11.15 -5.12 1.21
CA LEU A 162 11.84 -5.71 0.06
C LEU A 162 10.91 -6.08 -1.11
N GLY A 163 9.59 -6.11 -0.89
CA GLY A 163 8.59 -6.47 -1.90
C GLY A 163 7.57 -5.37 -2.21
N LEU A 164 7.78 -4.13 -1.75
CA LEU A 164 6.80 -3.07 -1.91
C LEU A 164 6.61 -2.67 -3.37
N LYS A 165 5.36 -2.37 -3.70
CA LYS A 165 4.97 -1.83 -5.00
C LYS A 165 4.07 -0.63 -4.81
N LEU A 166 3.98 0.18 -5.86
CA LEU A 166 2.98 1.22 -5.98
C LEU A 166 1.83 0.67 -6.84
N GLY A 167 0.66 0.53 -6.25
CA GLY A 167 -0.55 0.08 -6.92
C GLY A 167 -1.35 1.25 -7.46
N TYR A 168 -1.73 1.20 -8.73
CA TYR A 168 -2.61 2.19 -9.35
C TYR A 168 -4.07 1.87 -9.04
N TYR A 169 -4.84 2.86 -8.61
CA TYR A 169 -6.29 2.80 -8.55
C TYR A 169 -6.90 3.98 -9.32
N SER A 170 -7.95 3.72 -10.09
CA SER A 170 -8.64 4.75 -10.88
C SER A 170 -9.72 5.49 -10.09
N ASP A 171 -10.29 4.85 -9.07
CA ASP A 171 -11.38 5.37 -8.28
C ASP A 171 -11.15 5.05 -6.79
N PRO A 172 -11.34 6.03 -5.88
CA PRO A 172 -11.15 5.80 -4.46
C PRO A 172 -12.07 4.75 -3.83
N SER A 173 -13.19 4.40 -4.47
CA SER A 173 -14.07 3.29 -4.05
C SER A 173 -13.39 1.91 -4.15
N LEU A 174 -12.27 1.82 -4.87
CA LEU A 174 -11.43 0.62 -4.95
C LEU A 174 -10.50 0.45 -3.73
N LEU A 175 -10.50 1.41 -2.80
CA LEU A 175 -9.73 1.36 -1.56
C LEU A 175 -10.60 0.81 -0.43
N GLY A 176 -10.10 -0.23 0.23
CA GLY A 176 -10.61 -0.70 1.52
C GLY A 176 -9.86 -0.07 2.69
N THR A 177 -10.11 -0.59 3.90
CA THR A 177 -9.41 -0.15 5.11
C THR A 177 -7.95 -0.62 5.13
N THR A 178 -7.70 -1.84 4.63
CA THR A 178 -6.38 -2.50 4.65
C THR A 178 -5.95 -3.07 3.29
N THR A 179 -6.87 -3.18 2.35
CA THR A 179 -6.63 -3.71 1.01
C THR A 179 -7.01 -2.70 -0.05
N ALA A 180 -6.59 -2.93 -1.29
CA ALA A 180 -6.99 -2.16 -2.45
C ALA A 180 -7.14 -3.07 -3.67
N LEU A 181 -8.06 -2.71 -4.57
CA LEU A 181 -8.13 -3.24 -5.92
C LEU A 181 -7.34 -2.31 -6.85
N VAL A 182 -6.32 -2.84 -7.50
CA VAL A 182 -5.38 -2.06 -8.32
C VAL A 182 -5.26 -2.65 -9.72
N SER A 183 -5.17 -1.81 -10.75
CA SER A 183 -5.07 -2.27 -12.15
C SER A 183 -3.63 -2.29 -12.68
N GLU A 184 -2.68 -1.70 -11.96
CA GLU A 184 -1.26 -1.73 -12.31
C GLU A 184 -0.41 -1.84 -11.04
N LEU A 185 0.68 -2.59 -11.14
CA LEU A 185 1.68 -2.77 -10.09
C LEU A 185 3.03 -2.25 -10.57
N ILE A 186 3.48 -1.16 -9.97
CA ILE A 186 4.77 -0.55 -10.29
C ILE A 186 5.80 -0.99 -9.25
N THR A 187 6.83 -1.71 -9.70
CA THR A 187 7.95 -2.09 -8.85
C THR A 187 8.75 -0.85 -8.47
N GLY A 188 8.97 -0.67 -7.18
CA GLY A 188 9.89 0.32 -6.64
C GLY A 188 11.14 -0.30 -6.05
N VAL A 189 11.93 0.53 -5.38
CA VAL A 189 13.12 0.15 -4.62
C VAL A 189 12.94 0.63 -3.20
N THR A 190 13.26 -0.23 -2.23
CA THR A 190 13.28 0.18 -0.83
C THR A 190 14.70 0.23 -0.30
N ASN A 191 15.06 1.37 0.29
CA ASN A 191 16.25 1.49 1.11
C ASN A 191 15.91 1.12 2.56
N LEU A 192 16.45 -0.02 3.03
CA LEU A 192 16.21 -0.50 4.41
C LEU A 192 16.88 0.36 5.47
N LEU A 193 17.99 1.04 5.13
CA LEU A 193 18.71 1.90 6.07
C LEU A 193 17.96 3.21 6.30
N SER A 194 17.52 3.88 5.24
CA SER A 194 16.73 5.11 5.34
C SER A 194 15.23 4.86 5.55
N ARG A 195 14.80 3.60 5.49
CA ARG A 195 13.39 3.16 5.51
C ARG A 195 12.52 3.94 4.51
N THR A 196 13.01 4.05 3.29
CA THR A 196 12.33 4.81 2.22
C THR A 196 11.99 3.88 1.06
N PHE A 197 10.73 3.91 0.62
CA PHE A 197 10.28 3.27 -0.62
C PHE A 197 10.21 4.31 -1.75
N THR A 198 10.79 3.99 -2.89
CA THR A 198 10.84 4.86 -4.06
C THR A 198 10.28 4.16 -5.30
N ALA A 199 9.40 4.80 -6.05
CA ALA A 199 8.82 4.24 -7.28
C ALA A 199 8.64 5.30 -8.38
N PRO A 200 8.70 4.92 -9.67
CA PRO A 200 8.43 5.84 -10.76
C PRO A 200 6.92 6.04 -10.96
N ILE A 201 6.49 7.28 -11.25
CA ILE A 201 5.11 7.60 -11.67
C ILE A 201 5.14 8.13 -13.10
N LYS A 202 4.43 7.46 -14.02
CA LYS A 202 4.37 7.85 -15.44
C LYS A 202 3.18 8.73 -15.79
N HIS A 203 2.14 8.72 -14.96
CA HIS A 203 0.95 9.55 -15.13
C HIS A 203 0.27 9.87 -13.80
N PHE A 204 -0.50 10.94 -13.75
CA PHE A 204 -1.29 11.27 -12.57
C PHE A 204 -2.61 10.50 -12.47
N SER A 205 -2.84 9.94 -11.28
CA SER A 205 -4.01 9.17 -10.87
C SER A 205 -3.98 8.95 -9.35
N GLY A 206 -4.73 7.96 -8.85
CA GLY A 206 -4.61 7.41 -7.51
C GLY A 206 -3.51 6.34 -7.39
N TYR A 207 -2.76 6.38 -6.28
CA TYR A 207 -1.71 5.41 -5.96
C TYR A 207 -1.74 4.97 -4.50
N VAL A 208 -1.53 3.68 -4.26
CA VAL A 208 -1.44 3.07 -2.93
C VAL A 208 -0.15 2.27 -2.77
N VAL A 209 0.49 2.36 -1.60
CA VAL A 209 1.68 1.53 -1.30
C VAL A 209 1.22 0.17 -0.78
N ILE A 210 1.70 -0.91 -1.39
CA ILE A 210 1.23 -2.29 -1.13
C ILE A 210 2.39 -3.26 -0.85
N CYS A 211 2.13 -4.35 -0.12
CA CYS A 211 3.13 -5.35 0.29
C CYS A 211 3.04 -6.73 -0.38
N GLY A 212 2.15 -6.91 -1.37
CA GLY A 212 1.93 -8.19 -2.03
C GLY A 212 0.50 -8.29 -2.54
N ARG A 213 0.15 -9.43 -3.16
CA ARG A 213 -1.26 -9.71 -3.42
C ARG A 213 -1.95 -10.15 -2.13
N SER A 214 -3.27 -10.00 -2.07
CA SER A 214 -4.06 -10.38 -0.87
C SER A 214 -4.63 -11.80 -0.92
N ASP A 215 -4.36 -12.54 -1.99
CA ASP A 215 -4.80 -13.91 -2.25
C ASP A 215 -3.67 -14.95 -2.17
N GLU A 216 -2.46 -14.53 -1.75
CA GLU A 216 -1.37 -15.41 -1.28
C GLU A 216 -1.40 -15.56 0.24
#